data_AF-A0A656QFK1-F1
#
_entry.id   AF-A0A656QFK1-F1
#
_cell.length_a   1.000
_cell.length_b   1.000
_cell.length_c   1.000
_cell.angle_alpha   90.00
_cell.angle_beta   90.00
_cell.angle_gamma   90.00
#
_symmetry.space_group_name_H-M   'P 1'
#
loop_
_entity.id
_entity.type
_entity.pdbx_description
1 polymer ?
#
loop_
_entity_poly.entity_id
_entity_poly.type
_entity_poly.pdbx_seq_one_letter_code
_entity_poly.pdbx_strand_id
1 'polypeptide(L)'
;MRKEYDLQTDVLATIVAATSFTKNHSDLLTAFATRTDYRSARYVMTRDVYSERPARILDAEDREIAADYHAWIDAQLEAHGGSVRAVWEAYRNAGYRLTEIRPLLHYFVHDRGGEQVSASDRYSSFSSK
;
A
#
# COMPACT_ATOMS: atom_id res chain seq x y z
N MET A 1 -18.41 -3.96 17.51
CA MET A 1 -18.36 -4.43 16.11
C MET A 1 -17.75 -3.32 15.26
N ARG A 2 -16.46 -3.37 14.92
CA ARG A 2 -15.86 -2.39 14.00
C ARG A 2 -16.43 -2.68 12.61
N LYS A 3 -17.16 -1.74 12.04
CA LYS A 3 -17.53 -1.79 10.62
C LYS A 3 -16.31 -1.31 9.85
N GLU A 4 -15.61 -2.24 9.24
CA GLU A 4 -14.61 -1.91 8.22
C GLU A 4 -15.38 -1.64 6.93
N TYR A 5 -15.24 -0.42 6.41
CA TYR A 5 -15.81 -0.03 5.12
C TYR A 5 -14.64 0.05 4.15
N ASP A 6 -14.70 -0.74 3.08
CA ASP A 6 -13.80 -0.54 1.96
C ASP A 6 -14.32 0.64 1.14
N LEU A 7 -13.45 1.61 0.89
CA LEU A 7 -13.76 2.78 0.10
C LEU A 7 -12.77 2.87 -1.05
N GLN A 8 -13.16 2.31 -2.18
CA GLN A 8 -12.40 2.38 -3.42
C GLN A 8 -13.05 3.43 -4.33
N THR A 9 -12.38 4.56 -4.49
CA THR A 9 -12.75 5.56 -5.49
C THR A 9 -11.57 5.82 -6.41
N ASP A 10 -11.85 6.04 -7.69
CA ASP A 10 -10.81 6.32 -8.70
C ASP A 10 -9.98 7.55 -8.33
N VAL A 11 -10.60 8.53 -7.66
CA VAL A 11 -9.94 9.74 -7.16
C VAL A 11 -8.90 9.39 -6.09
N LEU A 12 -9.24 8.56 -5.10
CA LEU A 12 -8.30 8.15 -4.06
C LEU A 12 -7.17 7.30 -4.63
N ALA A 13 -7.49 6.34 -5.50
CA ALA A 13 -6.49 5.51 -6.16
C ALA A 13 -5.48 6.38 -6.95
N THR A 14 -5.99 7.35 -7.72
CA THR A 14 -5.17 8.28 -8.50
C THR A 14 -4.27 9.14 -7.61
N ILE A 15 -4.81 9.68 -6.51
CA ILE A 15 -4.03 10.50 -5.56
C ILE A 15 -2.92 9.66 -4.93
N VAL A 16 -3.22 8.46 -4.45
CA VAL A 16 -2.23 7.57 -3.83
C VAL A 16 -1.14 7.18 -4.84
N ALA A 17 -1.52 6.82 -6.06
CA ALA A 17 -0.57 6.42 -7.10
C ALA A 17 0.35 7.56 -7.58
N ALA A 18 -0.15 8.79 -7.64
CA ALA A 18 0.60 9.94 -8.14
C ALA A 18 1.48 10.61 -7.07
N THR A 19 1.30 10.28 -5.79
CA THR A 19 1.99 10.97 -4.70
C THR A 19 3.27 10.25 -4.31
N SER A 20 4.38 10.98 -4.25
CA SER A 20 5.65 10.43 -3.80
C SER A 20 5.61 10.01 -2.34
N PHE A 21 6.27 8.89 -2.04
CA PHE A 21 6.36 8.38 -0.68
C PHE A 21 7.30 9.24 0.18
N THR A 22 6.82 9.63 1.36
CA THR A 22 7.67 10.18 2.44
C THR A 22 7.35 9.46 3.74
N LYS A 23 8.30 9.41 4.68
CA LYS A 23 8.14 8.67 5.96
C LYS A 23 6.86 9.05 6.74
N ASN A 24 6.42 10.31 6.61
CA ASN A 24 5.24 10.84 7.30
C ASN A 24 4.05 11.06 6.35
N HIS A 25 4.18 10.69 5.08
CA HIS A 25 3.15 10.87 4.05
C HIS A 25 2.63 12.32 3.95
N SER A 26 3.51 13.31 4.14
CA SER A 26 3.15 14.74 4.15
C SER A 26 2.45 15.19 2.87
N ASP A 27 2.94 14.71 1.74
CA ASP A 27 2.47 15.11 0.42
C ASP A 27 1.11 14.46 0.13
N LEU A 28 0.94 13.22 0.61
CA LEU A 28 -0.33 12.49 0.51
C LEU A 28 -1.40 13.12 1.40
N LEU A 29 -1.03 13.54 2.62
CA LEU A 29 -1.92 14.30 3.51
C LEU A 29 -2.32 15.64 2.89
N THR A 30 -1.39 16.34 2.25
CA THR A 30 -1.68 17.58 1.50
C THR A 30 -2.63 17.31 0.34
N ALA A 31 -2.41 16.24 -0.43
CA ALA A 31 -3.27 15.86 -1.54
C ALA A 31 -4.69 15.49 -1.06
N PHE A 32 -4.82 14.74 0.03
CA PHE A 32 -6.11 14.47 0.65
C PHE A 32 -6.82 15.74 1.09
N ALA A 33 -6.11 16.68 1.72
CA ALA A 33 -6.73 17.91 2.19
C ALA A 33 -7.16 18.87 1.08
N THR A 34 -6.50 18.82 -0.08
CA THR A 34 -6.77 19.72 -1.20
C THR A 34 -7.74 19.13 -2.23
N ARG A 35 -7.85 17.81 -2.32
CA ARG A 35 -8.57 17.12 -3.42
C ARG A 35 -9.68 16.18 -2.95
N THR A 36 -9.90 16.05 -1.64
CA THR A 36 -10.90 15.15 -1.06
C THR A 36 -11.52 15.75 0.20
N ASP A 37 -12.56 15.11 0.75
CA ASP A 37 -13.16 15.52 2.03
C ASP A 37 -12.30 15.18 3.25
N TYR A 38 -11.18 14.47 3.07
CA TYR A 38 -10.28 14.03 4.15
C TYR A 38 -9.31 15.10 4.64
N ARG A 39 -9.74 16.36 4.73
CA ARG A 39 -8.93 17.51 5.16
C ARG A 39 -8.31 17.38 6.55
N SER A 40 -8.95 16.64 7.45
CA SER A 40 -8.46 16.36 8.80
C SER A 40 -7.73 15.03 8.91
N ALA A 41 -7.38 14.38 7.78
CA ALA A 41 -6.63 13.14 7.82
C ALA A 41 -5.31 13.32 8.57
N ARG A 42 -4.97 12.32 9.39
CA ARG A 42 -3.70 12.22 10.11
C ARG A 42 -3.13 10.84 9.91
N TYR A 43 -1.83 10.80 9.66
CA TYR A 43 -1.09 9.55 9.62
C TYR A 43 -0.89 9.01 11.04
N VAL A 44 -1.10 7.71 11.23
CA VAL A 44 -1.06 7.07 12.56
C VAL A 44 0.12 6.13 12.68
N MET A 45 0.18 5.11 11.81
CA MET A 45 1.20 4.07 11.89
C MET A 45 1.32 3.27 10.59
N THR A 46 2.45 2.56 10.45
CA THR A 46 2.62 1.47 9.48
C THR A 46 2.46 0.13 10.21
N ARG A 47 1.91 -0.88 9.52
CA ARG A 47 2.06 -2.27 9.92
C ARG A 47 2.62 -3.08 8.75
N ASP A 48 3.59 -3.92 9.07
CA ASP A 48 4.14 -4.93 8.18
C ASP A 48 3.36 -6.22 8.40
N VAL A 49 2.29 -6.40 7.61
CA VAL A 49 1.34 -7.52 7.76
C VAL A 49 1.29 -8.42 6.53
N TYR A 50 1.98 -8.03 5.46
CA TYR A 50 2.00 -8.77 4.22
C TYR A 50 3.37 -9.40 4.01
N SER A 51 3.39 -10.63 3.51
CA SER A 51 4.65 -11.27 3.12
C SER A 51 5.28 -10.53 1.96
N GLU A 52 6.61 -10.55 1.94
CA GLU A 52 7.41 -10.15 0.77
C GLU A 52 6.99 -10.96 -0.45
N ARG A 53 7.00 -10.31 -1.61
CA ARG A 53 6.62 -10.93 -2.87
C ARG A 53 7.72 -10.74 -3.90
N PRO A 54 7.98 -11.75 -4.74
CA PRO A 54 8.91 -11.60 -5.84
C PRO A 54 8.42 -10.50 -6.79
N ALA A 55 9.36 -9.71 -7.30
CA ALA A 55 9.06 -8.57 -8.16
C ALA A 55 9.78 -8.72 -9.49
N ARG A 56 10.89 -8.00 -9.66
CA ARG A 56 11.67 -7.94 -10.90
C ARG A 56 12.86 -8.88 -10.83
N ILE A 57 13.34 -9.29 -11.99
CA ILE A 57 14.58 -10.05 -12.13
C ILE A 57 15.63 -9.15 -12.77
N LEU A 58 16.84 -9.16 -12.20
CA LEU A 58 18.00 -8.42 -12.67
C LEU A 58 19.10 -9.39 -13.10
N ASP A 59 19.92 -8.97 -14.07
CA ASP A 59 21.17 -9.66 -14.41
C ASP A 59 22.28 -9.37 -13.39
N ALA A 60 23.48 -9.92 -13.63
CA ALA A 60 24.64 -9.74 -12.76
C ALA A 60 25.18 -8.30 -12.73
N GLU A 61 24.80 -7.45 -13.68
CA GLU A 61 25.15 -6.03 -13.76
C GLU A 61 23.98 -5.11 -13.35
N ASP A 62 23.01 -5.64 -12.61
CA ASP A 62 21.82 -4.95 -12.13
C ASP A 62 20.92 -4.39 -13.25
N ARG A 63 20.99 -4.95 -14.47
CA ARG A 63 20.05 -4.61 -15.54
C ARG A 63 18.78 -5.43 -15.44
N GLU A 64 17.63 -4.78 -15.62
CA GLU A 64 16.34 -5.46 -15.60
C GLU A 64 16.18 -6.40 -16.79
N ILE A 65 15.95 -7.69 -16.50
CA ILE A 65 15.63 -8.70 -17.52
C ILE A 65 14.13 -8.99 -17.58
N ALA A 66 13.43 -8.78 -16.46
CA ALA A 66 11.98 -8.93 -16.38
C ALA A 66 11.40 -8.07 -15.26
N ALA A 67 10.29 -7.37 -15.54
CA ALA A 67 9.57 -6.56 -14.55
C ALA A 67 8.65 -7.39 -13.62
N ASP A 68 8.30 -8.62 -14.03
CA ASP A 68 7.42 -9.52 -13.30
C ASP A 68 8.01 -10.94 -13.28
N TYR A 69 8.40 -11.38 -12.09
CA TYR A 69 8.98 -12.70 -11.84
C TYR A 69 8.01 -13.84 -12.20
N HIS A 70 6.72 -13.71 -11.89
CA HIS A 70 5.74 -14.77 -12.13
C HIS A 70 5.52 -14.95 -13.63
N ALA A 71 5.30 -13.84 -14.34
CA ALA A 71 5.17 -13.89 -15.80
C ALA A 71 6.45 -14.44 -16.45
N TRP A 72 7.62 -14.07 -15.93
CA TRP A 72 8.90 -14.57 -16.45
C TRP A 72 9.08 -16.08 -16.21
N ILE A 73 8.86 -16.57 -14.97
CA ILE A 73 9.07 -17.98 -14.66
C ILE A 73 8.07 -18.87 -15.38
N ASP A 74 6.82 -18.42 -15.56
CA ASP A 74 5.82 -19.14 -16.35
C ASP A 74 6.28 -19.29 -17.81
N ALA A 75 6.78 -18.20 -18.42
CA ALA A 75 7.32 -18.24 -19.78
C ALA A 75 8.57 -19.15 -19.89
N GLN A 76 9.46 -19.15 -18.89
CA GLN A 76 10.60 -20.07 -18.88
C GLN A 76 10.15 -21.52 -18.73
N LEU A 77 9.20 -21.80 -17.85
CA LEU A 77 8.67 -23.15 -17.69
C LEU A 77 8.03 -23.62 -19.00
N GLU A 78 7.24 -22.80 -19.68
CA GLU A 78 6.66 -23.12 -20.98
C GLU A 78 7.76 -23.45 -22.03
N ALA A 79 8.77 -22.58 -22.15
CA ALA A 79 9.89 -22.77 -23.08
C ALA A 79 10.71 -24.04 -22.79
N HIS A 80 10.74 -24.48 -21.53
CA HIS A 80 11.45 -25.67 -21.07
C HIS A 80 10.53 -26.89 -20.85
N GLY A 81 9.34 -26.91 -21.47
CA GLY A 81 8.42 -28.06 -21.45
C GLY A 81 7.88 -28.38 -20.05
N GLY A 82 7.71 -27.37 -19.20
CA GLY A 82 7.29 -27.49 -17.80
C GLY A 82 8.37 -28.01 -16.85
N SER A 83 9.60 -28.22 -17.33
CA SER A 83 10.67 -28.82 -16.52
C SER A 83 11.40 -27.77 -15.69
N VAL A 84 11.07 -27.69 -14.39
CA VAL A 84 11.79 -26.87 -13.40
C VAL A 84 13.29 -27.17 -13.42
N ARG A 85 13.67 -28.45 -13.55
CA ARG A 85 15.08 -28.85 -13.62
C ARG A 85 15.78 -28.26 -14.83
N ALA A 86 15.14 -28.28 -16.00
CA ALA A 86 15.74 -27.72 -17.22
C ALA A 86 15.91 -26.19 -17.13
N VAL A 87 14.93 -25.50 -16.54
CA VAL A 87 15.04 -24.05 -16.24
C VAL A 87 16.21 -23.80 -15.27
N TRP A 88 16.31 -24.59 -14.21
CA TRP A 88 17.42 -24.45 -13.25
C TRP A 88 18.78 -24.72 -13.89
N GLU A 89 18.91 -25.80 -14.68
CA GLU A 89 20.16 -26.12 -15.40
C GLU A 89 20.57 -25.00 -16.37
N ALA A 90 19.60 -24.36 -17.03
CA ALA A 90 19.85 -23.24 -17.94
C ALA A 90 20.38 -21.99 -17.22
N TYR A 91 19.85 -21.67 -16.04
CA TYR A 91 20.09 -20.37 -15.39
C TYR A 91 20.87 -20.42 -14.07
N ARG A 92 21.24 -21.60 -13.56
CA ARG A 92 21.96 -21.75 -12.26
C ARG A 92 23.25 -20.95 -12.13
N ASN A 93 23.88 -20.60 -13.25
CA ASN A 93 25.13 -19.83 -13.29
C ASN A 93 24.96 -18.44 -13.93
N ALA A 94 23.72 -18.00 -14.20
CA ALA A 94 23.44 -16.75 -14.90
C ALA A 94 23.64 -15.49 -14.04
N GLY A 95 23.82 -15.66 -12.72
CA GLY A 95 24.01 -14.54 -11.79
C GLY A 95 22.75 -13.69 -11.57
N TYR A 96 21.57 -14.21 -11.95
CA TYR A 96 20.31 -13.47 -11.82
C TYR A 96 19.95 -13.18 -10.36
N ARG A 97 19.42 -11.98 -10.13
CA ARG A 97 18.98 -11.51 -8.82
C ARG A 97 17.48 -11.25 -8.85
N LEU A 98 16.78 -11.70 -7.84
CA LEU A 98 15.37 -11.41 -7.64
C LEU A 98 15.22 -10.23 -6.69
N THR A 99 14.43 -9.24 -7.11
CA THR A 99 13.99 -8.16 -6.21
C THR A 99 12.68 -8.53 -5.54
N GLU A 100 12.43 -7.91 -4.39
CA GLU A 100 11.24 -8.16 -3.58
C GLU A 100 10.43 -6.87 -3.41
N ILE A 101 9.11 -6.99 -3.50
CA ILE A 101 8.17 -6.00 -3.02
C ILE A 101 7.83 -6.35 -1.58
N ARG A 102 8.05 -5.40 -0.67
CA ARG A 102 7.57 -5.47 0.72
C ARG A 102 6.32 -4.60 0.87
N PRO A 103 5.11 -5.18 0.86
CA PRO A 103 3.89 -4.39 0.97
C PRO A 103 3.70 -3.93 2.42
N LEU A 104 3.50 -2.62 2.61
CA LEU A 104 3.28 -2.03 3.93
C LEU A 104 1.86 -1.47 4.03
N LEU A 105 1.20 -1.70 5.17
CA LEU A 105 -0.12 -1.15 5.45
C LEU A 105 0.01 0.16 6.24
N HIS A 106 -0.42 1.27 5.64
CA HIS A 106 -0.41 2.58 6.27
C HIS A 106 -1.79 2.97 6.77
N TYR A 107 -1.87 3.33 8.06
CA TYR A 107 -3.12 3.75 8.69
C TYR A 107 -3.21 5.26 8.76
N PHE A 108 -4.34 5.77 8.27
CA PHE A 108 -4.76 7.16 8.41
C PHE A 108 -6.07 7.21 9.18
N VAL A 109 -6.23 8.23 10.02
CA VAL A 109 -7.48 8.53 10.72
C VAL A 109 -8.03 9.85 10.21
N HIS A 110 -9.34 9.91 10.00
CA HIS A 110 -10.04 11.13 9.65
C HIS A 110 -11.22 11.30 10.61
N ASP A 111 -11.23 12.41 11.33
CA ASP A 111 -12.39 12.80 12.12
C ASP A 111 -13.43 13.41 11.19
N ARG A 112 -14.58 12.73 11.07
CA ARG A 112 -15.71 13.18 10.24
C ARG A 112 -16.50 14.33 10.87
N GLY A 113 -16.27 14.63 12.15
CA GLY A 113 -17.12 15.53 12.91
C GLY A 113 -18.51 14.95 13.13
N GLY A 114 -18.99 15.06 14.36
CA GLY A 114 -20.37 14.80 14.76
C GLY A 114 -20.71 15.79 15.87
N GLU A 115 -21.98 15.95 16.19
CA GLU A 115 -22.43 16.87 17.24
C GLU A 115 -21.69 16.54 18.55
N GLN A 116 -20.71 17.37 18.90
CA GLN A 116 -20.07 17.30 20.20
C GLN A 116 -21.04 17.99 21.15
N VAL A 117 -21.88 17.22 21.84
CA VAL A 117 -22.65 17.75 22.96
C VAL A 117 -21.63 18.25 23.97
N SER A 118 -21.49 19.58 24.02
CA SER A 118 -20.58 20.24 24.95
C SER A 118 -20.98 19.83 26.37
N ALA A 119 -20.00 19.57 27.25
CA ALA A 119 -20.30 19.25 28.64
C ALA A 119 -21.05 20.40 29.35
N SER A 120 -20.97 21.63 28.83
CA SER A 120 -21.72 22.79 29.29
C SER A 120 -23.23 22.68 29.09
N ASP A 121 -23.72 21.99 28.05
CA ASP A 121 -25.17 21.85 27.81
C ASP A 121 -25.84 20.83 28.74
N ARG A 122 -25.07 19.95 29.39
CA ARG A 122 -25.60 18.93 30.33
C ARG A 122 -25.87 19.44 31.74
N TYR A 123 -25.34 20.61 32.11
CA TYR A 123 -25.51 21.15 33.47
C TYR A 123 -26.50 22.32 33.57
N SER A 124 -26.92 22.91 32.44
CA SER A 124 -27.92 23.99 32.45
C SER A 124 -29.36 23.51 32.69
N SER A 125 -29.63 22.20 32.65
CA SER A 125 -30.99 21.66 32.88
C SER A 125 -31.27 21.20 34.31
N PHE A 126 -30.33 21.32 35.25
CA PHE A 126 -30.49 20.85 36.64
C PHE A 126 -30.63 21.95 37.69
N SER A 127 -30.69 23.23 37.29
CA SER A 127 -30.91 24.34 38.23
C SER A 127 -32.16 25.14 37.86
N SER A 128 -33.32 24.50 37.97
CA SER A 128 -34.58 25.20 38.27
C SER A 128 -35.66 24.19 38.68
N LYS A 129 -35.83 24.01 39.98
CA LYS A 129 -37.12 23.89 40.68
C LYS A 129 -36.89 23.82 42.18
#